data_AF-A0A3M1SM49-F1
#
_entry.id   AF-A0A3M1SM49-F1
#
_cell.length_a   1.000
_cell.length_b   1.000
_cell.length_c   1.000
_cell.angle_alpha   90.00
_cell.angle_beta   90.00
_cell.angle_gamma   90.00
#
_symmetry.space_group_name_H-M   'P 1'
#
loop_
_entity.id
_entity.type
_entity.pdbx_description
1 polymer ?
#
loop_
_entity_poly.entity_id
_entity_poly.type
_entity_poly.pdbx_seq_one_letter_code
_entity_poly.pdbx_strand_id
1 'polypeptide(L)'
;MSKIIASAVMRGAWQVYRNAEDLLNKVIEEKGEDYQFEFPDTAFYLPLIYAMTEFKVQTLGDMKKALEMTRRYLHEEPADTLWKPYLGEALDAGMATLFAEEIWLACRYIEGLEPDKDPETGYEY
;
A
#
# COMPACT_ATOMS: atom_id res chain seq x y z
N MET A 1 6.26 20.47 -13.24
CA MET A 1 6.10 19.85 -11.91
C MET A 1 7.28 20.24 -11.03
N SER A 2 7.05 20.60 -9.75
CA SER A 2 8.09 21.04 -8.82
C SER A 2 9.01 19.89 -8.41
N LYS A 3 10.33 20.07 -8.50
CA LYS A 3 11.32 19.08 -8.04
C LYS A 3 11.17 18.80 -6.54
N ILE A 4 10.96 19.84 -5.74
CA ILE A 4 10.78 19.72 -4.28
C ILE A 4 9.60 18.80 -3.95
N ILE A 5 8.48 18.97 -4.68
CA ILE A 5 7.28 18.14 -4.50
C ILE A 5 7.55 16.71 -4.97
N ALA A 6 8.14 16.52 -6.15
CA ALA A 6 8.46 15.19 -6.67
C ALA A 6 9.39 14.40 -5.71
N SER A 7 10.44 15.04 -5.21
CA SER A 7 11.33 14.45 -4.20
C SER A 7 10.59 14.07 -2.91
N ALA A 8 9.66 14.91 -2.43
CA ALA A 8 8.87 14.60 -1.24
C ALA A 8 7.95 13.40 -1.45
N VAL A 9 7.31 13.30 -2.62
CA VAL A 9 6.46 12.15 -2.98
C VAL A 9 7.28 10.86 -3.01
N MET A 10 8.47 10.87 -3.62
CA MET A 10 9.34 9.68 -3.66
C MET A 10 9.73 9.18 -2.26
N ARG A 11 10.16 10.09 -1.38
CA ARG A 11 10.50 9.73 0.00
C ARG A 11 9.30 9.18 0.76
N GLY A 12 8.13 9.80 0.58
CA GLY A 12 6.89 9.36 1.20
C GLY A 12 6.48 7.95 0.74
N ALA A 13 6.50 7.70 -0.58
CA ALA A 13 6.14 6.41 -1.16
C ALA A 13 7.05 5.28 -0.64
N TRP A 14 8.36 5.50 -0.57
CA TRP A 14 9.30 4.54 0.02
C TRP A 14 9.03 4.28 1.50
N GLN A 15 8.69 5.31 2.28
CA GLN A 15 8.38 5.15 3.70
C GLN A 15 7.11 4.31 3.90
N VAL A 16 6.04 4.62 3.16
CA VAL A 16 4.77 3.90 3.26
C VAL A 16 4.93 2.45 2.81
N TYR A 17 5.63 2.21 1.71
CA TYR A 17 5.94 0.86 1.24
C TYR A 17 6.63 0.02 2.32
N ARG A 18 7.67 0.57 2.98
CA ARG A 18 8.41 -0.14 4.03
C ARG A 18 7.53 -0.42 5.25
N ASN A 19 6.72 0.54 5.66
CA ASN A 19 5.78 0.34 6.77
C ASN A 19 4.78 -0.80 6.48
N ALA A 20 4.27 -0.85 5.24
CA ALA A 20 3.37 -1.91 4.80
C ALA A 20 4.09 -3.27 4.72
N GLU A 21 5.32 -3.30 4.22
CA GLU A 21 6.17 -4.50 4.14
C GLU A 21 6.47 -5.08 5.52
N ASP A 22 6.88 -4.23 6.47
CA ASP A 22 7.17 -4.64 7.85
C ASP A 22 5.93 -5.22 8.53
N LEU A 23 4.77 -4.55 8.40
CA LEU A 23 3.52 -5.05 8.98
C LEU A 23 3.07 -6.36 8.32
N LEU A 24 3.12 -6.44 6.99
CA LEU A 24 2.71 -7.64 6.27
C LEU A 24 3.58 -8.84 6.66
N ASN A 25 4.90 -8.66 6.76
CA ASN A 25 5.82 -9.72 7.18
C ASN A 25 5.47 -10.20 8.60
N LYS A 26 5.22 -9.28 9.54
CA LYS A 26 4.78 -9.63 10.90
C LYS A 26 3.48 -10.45 10.89
N VAL A 27 2.46 -10.01 10.15
CA VAL A 27 1.17 -10.71 10.09
C VAL A 27 1.31 -12.08 9.42
N ILE A 28 2.17 -12.21 8.40
CA ILE A 28 2.52 -13.50 7.79
C ILE A 28 3.21 -14.43 8.79
N GLU A 29 4.15 -13.92 9.59
CA GLU A 29 4.81 -14.73 10.63
C GLU A 29 3.80 -15.27 11.66
N GLU A 30 2.78 -14.48 12.00
CA GLU A 30 1.77 -14.86 13.00
C GLU A 30 0.66 -15.78 12.45
N LYS A 31 0.24 -15.60 11.19
CA LYS A 31 -0.94 -16.28 10.61
C LYS A 31 -0.60 -17.30 9.52
N GLY A 32 0.57 -17.20 8.90
CA GLY A 32 1.00 -17.98 7.74
C GLY A 32 0.51 -17.41 6.40
N GLU A 33 1.26 -17.68 5.32
CA GLU A 33 0.96 -17.14 3.97
C GLU A 33 -0.40 -17.61 3.41
N ASP A 34 -0.90 -18.77 3.83
CA ASP A 34 -2.17 -19.36 3.37
C ASP A 34 -3.42 -18.73 4.02
N TYR A 35 -3.24 -17.81 4.98
CA TYR A 35 -4.36 -17.12 5.64
C TYR A 35 -5.19 -16.35 4.61
N GLN A 36 -6.48 -16.64 4.56
CA GLN A 36 -7.44 -16.01 3.64
C GLN A 36 -7.97 -14.72 4.24
N PHE A 37 -8.06 -13.67 3.43
CA PHE A 37 -8.62 -12.38 3.83
C PHE A 37 -9.48 -11.78 2.73
N GLU A 38 -10.60 -11.19 3.15
CA GLU A 38 -11.46 -10.35 2.33
C GLU A 38 -11.93 -9.15 3.17
N PHE A 39 -12.05 -7.99 2.53
CA PHE A 39 -12.71 -6.85 3.17
C PHE A 39 -14.21 -7.16 3.35
N PRO A 40 -14.85 -6.59 4.39
CA PRO A 40 -16.29 -6.74 4.57
C PRO A 40 -17.06 -6.11 3.39
N ASP A 41 -18.20 -6.72 3.04
CA ASP A 41 -19.17 -6.19 2.09
C ASP A 41 -18.65 -5.82 0.69
N THR A 42 -17.58 -6.48 0.21
CA THR A 42 -17.06 -6.30 -1.15
C THR A 42 -16.89 -7.62 -1.90
N ALA A 43 -17.19 -7.58 -3.21
CA ALA A 43 -16.90 -8.68 -4.14
C ALA A 43 -15.62 -8.42 -4.97
N PHE A 44 -14.84 -7.39 -4.61
CA PHE A 44 -13.73 -6.87 -5.40
C PHE A 44 -12.34 -7.11 -4.78
N TYR A 45 -12.21 -8.11 -3.89
CA TYR A 45 -10.94 -8.47 -3.25
C TYR A 45 -10.31 -7.26 -2.54
N LEU A 46 -9.05 -6.95 -2.86
CA LEU A 46 -8.38 -5.68 -2.61
C LEU A 46 -8.69 -4.72 -3.80
N PRO A 47 -9.66 -3.80 -3.66
CA PRO A 47 -10.28 -3.15 -4.83
C PRO A 47 -9.34 -2.29 -5.67
N LEU A 48 -8.40 -1.55 -5.08
CA LEU A 48 -7.45 -0.70 -5.81
C LEU A 48 -6.46 -1.55 -6.61
N ILE A 49 -5.88 -2.56 -5.96
CA ILE A 49 -4.97 -3.50 -6.63
C ILE A 49 -5.74 -4.23 -7.75
N TYR A 50 -6.94 -4.71 -7.48
CA TYR A 50 -7.75 -5.42 -8.47
C TYR A 50 -8.13 -4.51 -9.65
N ALA A 51 -8.55 -3.27 -9.40
CA ALA A 51 -8.94 -2.34 -10.45
C ALA A 51 -7.80 -2.00 -11.41
N MET A 52 -6.57 -1.96 -10.90
CA MET A 52 -5.41 -1.54 -11.68
C MET A 52 -4.65 -2.70 -12.34
N THR A 53 -4.72 -3.89 -11.76
CA THR A 53 -3.88 -5.03 -12.18
C THR A 53 -4.66 -6.28 -12.54
N GLU A 54 -5.98 -6.31 -12.27
CA GLU A 54 -6.83 -7.50 -12.32
C GLU A 54 -6.34 -8.66 -11.42
N PHE A 55 -5.37 -8.42 -10.54
CA PHE A 55 -4.83 -9.42 -9.64
C PHE A 55 -5.75 -9.60 -8.43
N LYS A 56 -6.26 -10.83 -8.28
CA LYS A 56 -7.21 -11.20 -7.24
C LYS A 56 -6.50 -11.63 -5.97
N VAL A 57 -6.26 -10.68 -5.08
CA VAL A 57 -5.60 -10.95 -3.80
C VAL A 57 -6.59 -11.60 -2.83
N GLN A 58 -6.30 -12.82 -2.39
CA GLN A 58 -7.15 -13.59 -1.47
C GLN A 58 -6.42 -14.05 -0.22
N THR A 59 -5.09 -14.15 -0.29
CA THR A 59 -4.26 -14.64 0.81
C THR A 59 -3.18 -13.63 1.19
N LEU A 60 -2.60 -13.79 2.38
CA LEU A 60 -1.40 -13.03 2.76
C LEU A 60 -0.22 -13.27 1.80
N GLY A 61 -0.07 -14.49 1.28
CA GLY A 61 0.92 -14.80 0.24
C GLY A 61 0.67 -14.03 -1.05
N ASP A 62 -0.59 -13.79 -1.42
CA ASP A 62 -0.93 -12.94 -2.56
C ASP A 62 -0.71 -11.46 -2.26
N MET A 63 -0.96 -10.99 -1.02
CA MET A 63 -0.62 -9.63 -0.61
C MET A 63 0.88 -9.36 -0.76
N LYS A 64 1.72 -10.33 -0.41
CA LYS A 64 3.18 -10.24 -0.58
C LYS A 64 3.57 -10.09 -2.04
N LYS A 65 2.99 -10.90 -2.95
CA LYS A 65 3.18 -10.76 -4.40
C LYS A 65 2.70 -9.40 -4.92
N ALA A 66 1.55 -8.93 -4.45
CA ALA A 66 1.00 -7.64 -4.83
C ALA A 66 1.93 -6.49 -4.38
N LEU A 67 2.48 -6.56 -3.17
CA LEU A 67 3.45 -5.59 -2.67
C LEU A 67 4.74 -5.62 -3.51
N GLU A 68 5.24 -6.79 -3.88
CA GLU A 68 6.41 -6.91 -4.77
C GLU A 68 6.15 -6.28 -6.16
N MET A 69 4.93 -6.39 -6.70
CA MET A 69 4.54 -5.70 -7.94
C MET A 69 4.61 -4.17 -7.76
N THR A 70 4.15 -3.67 -6.62
CA THR A 70 4.17 -2.24 -6.25
C THR A 70 5.58 -1.65 -6.24
N ARG A 71 6.59 -2.45 -5.85
CA ARG A 71 7.98 -2.01 -5.78
C ARG A 71 8.52 -1.45 -7.11
N ARG A 72 7.95 -1.86 -8.25
CA ARG A 72 8.35 -1.38 -9.60
C ARG A 72 7.98 0.07 -9.87
N TYR A 73 7.01 0.61 -9.12
CA TYR A 73 6.54 1.99 -9.23
C TYR A 73 7.30 2.95 -8.28
N LEU A 74 8.19 2.42 -7.45
CA LEU A 74 9.04 3.22 -6.58
C LEU A 74 10.27 3.69 -7.34
N HIS A 75 10.44 5.00 -7.43
CA HIS A 75 11.59 5.63 -8.08
C HIS A 75 12.52 6.27 -7.05
N GLU A 76 13.76 6.55 -7.48
CA GLU A 76 14.71 7.34 -6.70
C GLU A 76 14.35 8.84 -6.74
N GLU A 77 14.89 9.61 -5.81
CA GLU A 77 14.69 11.05 -5.81
C GLU A 77 15.32 11.71 -7.06
N PRO A 78 14.68 12.75 -7.62
CA PRO A 78 15.26 13.58 -8.67
C PRO A 78 16.69 14.04 -8.39
N ALA A 79 17.61 13.77 -9.31
CA ALA A 79 19.00 14.20 -9.20
C ALA A 79 19.15 15.73 -9.10
N ASP A 80 20.25 16.18 -8.46
CA ASP A 80 20.43 17.60 -8.16
C ASP A 80 20.73 18.49 -9.36
N THR A 81 21.45 17.96 -10.32
CA THR A 81 22.06 18.73 -11.40
C THR A 81 21.30 18.67 -12.72
N LEU A 82 20.29 17.79 -12.86
CA LEU A 82 19.58 17.56 -14.11
C LEU A 82 18.07 17.62 -13.93
N TRP A 83 17.42 18.59 -14.58
CA TRP A 83 15.97 18.75 -14.50
C TRP A 83 15.25 17.86 -15.53
N LYS A 84 14.74 16.71 -15.10
CA LYS A 84 13.89 15.83 -15.91
C LYS A 84 12.39 16.13 -15.69
N PRO A 85 11.49 15.75 -16.60
CA PRO A 85 10.05 15.80 -16.36
C PRO A 85 9.62 14.69 -15.38
N TYR A 86 9.46 15.03 -14.09
CA TYR A 86 9.16 14.07 -13.00
C TYR A 86 7.68 13.66 -12.86
N LEU A 87 6.81 14.07 -13.78
CA LEU A 87 5.37 13.86 -13.60
C LEU A 87 4.99 12.38 -13.62
N GLY A 88 5.55 11.60 -14.54
CA GLY A 88 5.27 10.15 -14.61
C GLY A 88 5.74 9.44 -13.35
N GLU A 89 7.00 9.66 -12.96
CA GLU A 89 7.59 9.06 -11.77
C GLU A 89 6.80 9.43 -10.50
N ALA A 90 6.36 10.68 -10.37
CA ALA A 90 5.54 11.12 -9.23
C ALA A 90 4.15 10.47 -9.21
N LEU A 91 3.53 10.22 -10.37
CA LEU A 91 2.26 9.51 -10.47
C LEU A 91 2.41 8.02 -10.13
N ASP A 92 3.48 7.38 -10.60
CA ASP A 92 3.82 6.00 -10.25
C ASP A 92 4.01 5.86 -8.74
N ALA A 93 4.76 6.77 -8.10
CA ALA A 93 4.95 6.78 -6.66
C ALA A 93 3.64 7.00 -5.87
N GLY A 94 2.72 7.81 -6.41
CA GLY A 94 1.37 7.95 -5.87
C GLY A 94 0.59 6.63 -5.91
N MET A 95 0.63 5.92 -7.05
CA MET A 95 0.02 4.59 -7.19
C MET A 95 0.66 3.57 -6.24
N ALA A 96 1.98 3.63 -6.09
CA ALA A 96 2.72 2.78 -5.17
C ALA A 96 2.25 2.96 -3.72
N THR A 97 2.03 4.22 -3.32
CA THR A 97 1.51 4.58 -2.00
C THR A 97 0.12 3.98 -1.79
N LEU A 98 -0.79 4.17 -2.76
CA LEU A 98 -2.16 3.63 -2.67
C LEU A 98 -2.19 2.10 -2.51
N PHE A 99 -1.38 1.36 -3.27
CA PHE A 99 -1.33 -0.09 -3.15
C PHE A 99 -0.73 -0.54 -1.81
N ALA A 100 0.31 0.14 -1.33
CA ALA A 100 0.92 -0.16 -0.04
C ALA A 100 -0.04 0.14 1.13
N GLU A 101 -0.77 1.26 1.08
CA GLU A 101 -1.78 1.61 2.10
C GLU A 101 -2.95 0.63 2.12
N GLU A 102 -3.39 0.14 0.95
CA GLU A 102 -4.47 -0.84 0.88
C GLU A 102 -4.08 -2.17 1.55
N ILE A 103 -2.86 -2.65 1.31
CA ILE A 103 -2.29 -3.83 1.97
C ILE A 103 -2.11 -3.58 3.46
N TRP A 104 -1.61 -2.40 3.83
CA TRP A 104 -1.45 -2.01 5.23
C TRP A 104 -2.79 -2.02 5.98
N LEU A 105 -3.85 -1.48 5.36
CA LEU A 105 -5.20 -1.50 5.91
C LEU A 105 -5.74 -2.93 6.04
N ALA A 106 -5.56 -3.78 5.03
CA ALA A 106 -5.94 -5.18 5.12
C ALA A 106 -5.28 -5.89 6.31
N CYS A 107 -3.98 -5.67 6.52
CA CYS A 107 -3.28 -6.18 7.70
C CYS A 107 -3.88 -5.66 9.02
N ARG A 108 -4.26 -4.37 9.09
CA ARG A 108 -4.91 -3.80 10.28
C ARG A 108 -6.28 -4.43 10.57
N TYR A 109 -7.06 -4.74 9.54
CA TYR A 109 -8.30 -5.52 9.68
C TYR A 109 -8.02 -6.92 10.24
N ILE A 110 -6.96 -7.59 9.77
CA ILE A 110 -6.55 -8.92 10.27
C ILE A 110 -6.12 -8.87 11.74
N GLU A 111 -5.46 -7.79 12.16
CA GLU A 111 -5.09 -7.54 13.56
C GLU A 111 -6.27 -7.07 14.43
N GLY A 112 -7.44 -6.81 13.85
CA GLY A 112 -8.62 -6.33 14.57
C GLY A 112 -8.51 -4.87 15.03
N LEU A 113 -7.67 -4.08 14.36
CA LEU A 113 -7.53 -2.64 14.59
C LEU A 113 -8.55 -1.80 13.81
N GLU A 114 -9.30 -2.43 12.90
CA GLU A 114 -10.33 -1.82 12.08
C GLU A 114 -11.64 -2.63 12.16
N PRO A 115 -12.82 -1.98 12.02
CA PRO A 115 -13.02 -0.53 11.89
C PRO A 115 -12.62 0.24 13.15
N ASP A 116 -12.05 1.43 12.97
CA ASP A 116 -11.64 2.28 14.08
C ASP A 116 -12.86 2.81 14.84
N LYS A 117 -12.71 2.99 16.15
CA LYS A 117 -13.79 3.45 17.03
C LYS A 117 -13.42 4.77 17.63
N ASP A 118 -14.28 5.76 17.44
CA ASP A 118 -14.07 7.06 18.05
C ASP A 118 -14.13 6.95 19.59
N PRO A 119 -13.06 7.35 20.29
CA PRO A 119 -12.94 7.12 21.73
C PRO A 119 -13.89 7.99 22.56
N GLU A 120 -14.42 9.09 22.01
CA GLU A 120 -15.32 10.00 22.72
C GLU A 120 -16.79 9.64 22.52
N THR A 121 -17.14 9.21 21.31
CA THR A 121 -18.53 9.00 20.87
C THR A 121 -18.90 7.53 20.69
N GLY A 122 -17.91 6.65 20.50
CA GLY A 122 -18.10 5.22 20.26
C GLY A 122 -18.60 4.88 18.85
N TYR A 123 -18.60 5.82 17.91
CA TYR A 123 -18.95 5.55 16.51
C TYR A 123 -17.85 4.73 15.82
N GLU A 124 -18.26 3.73 15.06
CA GLU A 124 -17.37 2.92 14.21
C GLU A 124 -17.29 3.57 12.82
N TYR A 125 -16.07 3.74 12.29
CA TYR A 125 -15.79 4.37 11.00
C TYR A 125 -15.11 3.42 10.02
#